data_AF-A0A7Y2T2W9-F1
#
_entry.id   AF-A0A7Y2T2W9-F1
#
_cell.length_a   1.000
_cell.length_b   1.000
_cell.length_c   1.000
_cell.angle_alpha   90.00
_cell.angle_beta   90.00
_cell.angle_gamma   90.00
#
_symmetry.space_group_name_H-M   'P 1'
#
loop_
_entity.id
_entity.type
_entity.pdbx_description
1 polymer ?
#
loop_
_entity_poly.entity_id
_entity_poly.type
_entity_poly.pdbx_seq_one_letter_code
_entity_poly.pdbx_strand_id
1 'polypeptide(L)'
;FASTYMYRGLKFGLGLNYRTGKPYTQPLEGPAGINTSVFPFTIDYQSPNSSRLPDYLRADVSALYEFDLSPTVRATAGASVLNIFNRRNVLNTYYRLNRQNEIETVESISLGLTPNISFRVAF
;
A
#
# COMPACT_ATOMS: atom_id res chain seq x y z
N PHE A 1 -4.24 10.20 -9.97
CA PHE A 1 -4.60 10.48 -11.37
C PHE A 1 -4.77 9.16 -12.10
N ALA A 2 -5.74 9.04 -13.01
CA ALA A 2 -5.92 7.85 -13.82
C ALA A 2 -6.38 8.23 -15.23
N SER A 3 -5.84 7.54 -16.23
CA SER A 3 -6.20 7.69 -17.64
C SER A 3 -6.57 6.34 -18.23
N THR A 4 -7.58 6.34 -19.10
CA THR A 4 -8.03 5.15 -19.82
C THR A 4 -8.08 5.46 -21.31
N TYR A 5 -7.59 4.54 -22.14
CA TYR A 5 -7.69 4.60 -23.58
C TYR A 5 -8.46 3.38 -24.09
N MET A 6 -9.39 3.58 -25.02
CA MET A 6 -10.24 2.52 -25.55
C MET A 6 -10.11 2.42 -27.06
N TYR A 7 -9.91 1.22 -27.58
CA TYR A 7 -9.84 0.95 -29.00
C TYR A 7 -10.28 -0.48 -29.34
N ARG A 8 -11.33 -0.62 -30.17
CA ARG A 8 -11.82 -1.90 -30.72
C ARG A 8 -11.90 -3.05 -29.70
N GLY A 9 -12.59 -2.83 -28.58
CA GLY A 9 -12.76 -3.84 -27.52
C GLY A 9 -11.61 -3.93 -26.52
N LEU A 10 -10.45 -3.32 -26.81
CA LEU A 10 -9.36 -3.15 -25.85
C LEU A 10 -9.57 -1.88 -25.03
N LYS A 11 -9.45 -1.99 -23.71
CA LYS A 11 -9.40 -0.88 -22.75
C LYS A 11 -8.07 -0.93 -22.02
N PHE A 12 -7.21 0.07 -22.20
CA PHE A 12 -5.94 0.21 -21.51
C PHE A 12 -6.06 1.29 -20.42
N GLY A 13 -5.57 1.02 -19.23
CA GLY A 13 -5.58 1.93 -18.08
C GLY A 13 -4.19 2.19 -17.53
N LEU A 14 -3.94 3.44 -17.14
CA LEU A 14 -2.75 3.88 -16.41
C LEU A 14 -3.19 4.65 -15.16
N GLY A 15 -2.72 4.23 -13.99
CA GLY A 15 -2.97 4.87 -12.70
C GLY A 15 -1.68 5.41 -12.09
N LEU A 16 -1.71 6.65 -11.62
CA LEU A 16 -0.63 7.28 -10.85
C LEU A 16 -1.16 7.73 -9.48
N ASN A 17 -0.53 7.24 -8.43
CA ASN A 17 -0.88 7.49 -7.03
C ASN A 17 0.30 8.17 -6.34
N TYR A 18 0.22 9.48 -6.15
CA TYR A 18 1.14 10.22 -5.28
C TYR A 18 0.49 10.41 -3.91
N ARG A 19 1.22 10.14 -2.84
CA ARG A 19 0.79 10.42 -1.47
C ARG A 19 1.92 11.02 -0.68
N THR A 20 1.59 12.04 0.11
CA THR A 20 2.47 12.52 1.17
C THR A 20 2.53 11.51 2.30
N GLY A 21 3.67 11.40 2.97
CA GLY A 21 3.83 10.47 4.07
C GLY A 21 2.91 10.78 5.24
N LYS A 22 2.42 9.71 5.89
CA LYS A 22 1.54 9.83 7.06
C LYS A 22 2.35 10.32 8.27
N PRO A 23 1.82 11.27 9.06
CA PRO A 23 2.45 11.64 10.32
C PRO A 23 2.36 10.49 11.33
N TYR A 24 3.36 10.40 12.20
CA TYR A 24 3.44 9.43 13.29
C TYR A 24 4.22 10.01 14.47
N THR A 25 4.10 9.38 15.63
CA THR A 25 4.77 9.81 16.86
C THR A 25 5.86 8.81 17.23
N GLN A 26 7.10 9.28 17.32
CA GLN A 26 8.23 8.46 17.75
C GLN A 26 8.28 8.35 19.27
N PRO A 27 8.81 7.24 19.81
CA PRO A 27 9.23 7.17 21.20
C PRO A 27 10.31 8.21 21.51
N LEU A 28 10.46 8.56 22.79
CA LEU A 28 11.65 9.28 23.24
C LEU A 28 12.90 8.43 22.98
N GLU A 29 14.02 9.09 22.70
CA GLU A 29 15.27 8.39 22.37
C GLU A 29 15.92 7.74 23.60
N GLY A 30 16.54 6.58 23.38
CA GLY A 30 17.31 5.88 24.40
C GLY A 30 16.45 5.37 25.57
N PRO A 31 17.01 5.28 26.78
CA PRO A 31 16.31 4.74 27.96
C PRO A 31 15.04 5.51 28.33
N ALA A 32 14.91 6.78 27.92
CA ALA A 32 13.75 7.61 28.20
C ALA A 32 12.50 7.19 27.39
N GLY A 33 12.64 6.36 26.36
CA GLY A 33 11.51 5.86 25.57
C GLY A 33 10.64 4.83 26.29
N ILE A 34 11.10 4.29 27.43
CA ILE A 34 10.40 3.26 28.18
C ILE A 34 10.16 3.74 29.61
N ASN A 35 8.90 3.82 29.99
CA ASN A 35 8.49 4.13 31.35
C ASN A 35 8.54 2.86 32.21
N THR A 36 9.58 2.76 33.02
CA THR A 36 9.77 1.64 33.96
C THR A 36 9.13 1.89 35.34
N SER A 37 8.47 3.03 35.54
CA SER A 37 7.84 3.39 36.83
C SER A 37 6.45 2.77 37.02
N VAL A 38 5.87 2.19 35.96
CA VAL A 38 4.53 1.56 35.95
C VAL A 38 4.63 0.11 35.47
N PHE A 39 3.71 -0.77 35.89
CA PHE A 39 3.64 -2.14 35.38
C PHE A 39 2.25 -2.44 34.77
N PRO A 40 2.16 -2.91 33.51
CA PRO A 40 3.28 -3.18 32.60
C PRO A 40 4.00 -1.89 32.16
N PHE A 41 5.27 -2.01 31.78
CA PHE A 41 6.02 -0.87 31.25
C PHE A 41 5.30 -0.28 30.03
N THR A 42 5.40 1.03 29.85
CA THR A 42 4.77 1.74 28.73
C THR A 42 5.82 2.47 27.90
N ILE A 43 5.44 2.85 26.68
CA ILE A 43 6.30 3.66 25.82
C ILE A 43 5.99 5.13 26.08
N ASP A 44 7.01 5.91 26.39
CA ASP A 44 6.91 7.37 26.44
C ASP A 44 7.25 7.95 25.08
N TYR A 45 6.35 8.80 24.57
CA TYR A 45 6.38 9.32 23.20
C TYR A 45 6.81 10.79 23.15
N GLN A 46 7.34 11.18 22.00
CA GLN A 46 7.52 12.59 21.62
C GLN A 46 6.17 13.30 21.44
N SER A 47 6.21 14.58 21.08
CA SER A 47 5.00 15.34 20.74
C SER A 47 4.19 14.66 19.63
N PRO A 48 2.86 14.63 19.72
CA PRO A 48 2.02 13.94 18.74
C PRO A 48 2.31 14.37 17.30
N ASN A 49 2.45 13.40 16.39
CA ASN A 49 2.68 13.63 14.96
C ASN A 49 3.95 14.44 14.63
N SER A 50 4.96 14.44 15.51
CA SER A 50 6.24 15.14 15.31
C SER A 50 7.06 14.63 14.13
N SER A 51 6.79 13.41 13.67
CA SER A 51 7.54 12.75 12.59
C SER A 51 6.63 12.39 11.43
N ARG A 52 7.21 12.18 10.24
CA ARG A 52 6.46 11.87 9.02
C ARG A 52 7.16 10.82 8.19
N LEU A 53 6.39 9.87 7.66
CA LEU A 53 6.90 8.88 6.72
C LEU A 53 7.37 9.54 5.41
N PRO A 54 8.18 8.86 4.60
CA PRO A 54 8.52 9.36 3.27
C PRO A 54 7.29 9.45 2.36
N ASP A 55 7.27 10.46 1.52
CA ASP A 55 6.32 10.56 0.41
C ASP A 55 6.55 9.42 -0.58
N TYR A 56 5.50 9.02 -1.29
CA TYR A 56 5.63 7.99 -2.31
C TYR A 56 4.80 8.22 -3.55
N LEU A 57 5.30 7.66 -4.66
CA LEU A 57 4.63 7.57 -5.95
C LEU A 57 4.50 6.09 -6.33
N ARG A 58 3.30 5.68 -6.71
CA ARG A 58 3.00 4.36 -7.25
C ARG A 58 2.33 4.50 -8.61
N ALA A 59 2.79 3.70 -9.57
CA ALA A 59 2.20 3.60 -10.90
C ALA A 59 1.66 2.18 -11.13
N ASP A 60 0.46 2.10 -11.70
CA ASP A 60 -0.27 0.87 -11.99
C ASP A 60 -0.73 0.88 -13.44
N VAL A 61 -0.73 -0.28 -14.10
CA VAL A 61 -1.23 -0.42 -15.47
C VAL A 61 -2.21 -1.58 -15.57
N SER A 62 -3.21 -1.44 -16.44
CA SER A 62 -4.19 -2.50 -16.70
C SER A 62 -4.61 -2.54 -18.16
N ALA A 63 -5.06 -3.71 -18.60
CA ALA A 63 -5.67 -3.93 -19.89
C ALA A 63 -6.87 -4.88 -19.73
N LEU A 64 -7.97 -4.55 -20.39
CA LEU A 64 -9.15 -5.40 -20.53
C LEU A 64 -9.43 -5.57 -22.02
N TYR A 65 -9.79 -6.78 -22.44
CA TYR A 65 -10.24 -7.08 -23.79
C TYR A 65 -11.60 -7.76 -23.75
N GLU A 66 -12.58 -7.14 -24.40
CA GLU A 66 -13.95 -7.62 -24.52
C GLU A 66 -14.15 -8.31 -25.86
N PHE A 67 -14.74 -9.51 -25.84
CA PHE A 67 -15.02 -10.30 -27.03
C PHE A 67 -16.26 -11.17 -26.85
N ASP A 68 -16.94 -11.48 -27.95
CA ASP A 68 -18.12 -12.35 -27.95
C ASP A 68 -17.67 -13.83 -28.06
N LEU A 69 -18.14 -14.68 -27.14
CA LEU A 69 -17.98 -16.14 -27.23
C LEU A 69 -19.10 -16.76 -28.08
N SER A 70 -20.29 -16.16 -28.04
CA SER A 70 -21.45 -16.51 -28.85
C SER A 70 -22.36 -15.29 -29.01
N PRO A 71 -23.44 -15.35 -29.83
CA PRO A 71 -24.40 -14.24 -29.95
C PRO A 71 -25.07 -13.81 -28.64
N THR A 72 -25.12 -14.70 -27.64
CA THR A 72 -25.73 -14.44 -26.33
C THR A 72 -24.72 -14.38 -25.19
N VAL A 73 -23.45 -14.76 -25.43
CA VAL A 73 -22.43 -14.88 -24.39
C VAL A 73 -21.26 -13.95 -24.68
N ARG A 74 -20.99 -13.04 -23.74
CA ARG A 74 -19.84 -12.11 -23.79
C ARG A 74 -18.76 -12.53 -22.80
N ALA A 75 -17.51 -12.32 -23.17
CA ALA A 75 -16.36 -12.55 -22.31
C ALA A 75 -15.47 -11.30 -22.20
N THR A 76 -14.76 -11.23 -21.09
CA THR A 76 -13.73 -10.22 -20.84
C THR A 76 -12.50 -10.88 -20.25
N ALA A 77 -11.37 -10.73 -20.93
CA ALA A 77 -10.06 -11.07 -20.39
C ALA A 77 -9.38 -9.81 -19.88
N GLY A 78 -8.73 -9.89 -18.71
CA GLY A 78 -8.08 -8.74 -18.10
C GLY A 78 -6.73 -9.09 -17.51
N ALA A 79 -5.78 -8.18 -17.62
CA ALA A 79 -4.48 -8.25 -16.97
C ALA A 79 -4.12 -6.90 -16.37
N SER A 80 -3.41 -6.90 -15.24
CA SER A 80 -2.90 -5.67 -14.64
C SER A 80 -1.62 -5.92 -13.87
N VAL A 81 -0.81 -4.88 -13.75
CA VAL A 81 0.39 -4.87 -12.91
C VAL A 81 0.31 -3.66 -12.00
N LEU A 82 0.26 -3.92 -10.71
CA LEU A 82 0.32 -2.89 -9.68
C LEU A 82 1.77 -2.63 -9.29
N ASN A 83 2.09 -1.38 -8.95
CA ASN A 83 3.41 -0.94 -8.51
C ASN A 83 4.50 -1.33 -9.51
N ILE A 84 4.38 -0.86 -10.75
CA ILE A 84 5.30 -1.20 -11.85
C ILE A 84 6.76 -0.84 -11.57
N PHE A 85 7.01 0.12 -10.68
CA PHE A 85 8.36 0.51 -10.24
C PHE A 85 8.89 -0.30 -9.05
N ASN A 86 8.10 -1.27 -8.56
CA ASN A 86 8.44 -2.15 -7.44
C ASN A 86 8.96 -1.40 -6.19
N ARG A 87 8.43 -0.20 -5.93
CA ARG A 87 8.87 0.60 -4.78
C ARG A 87 8.28 0.01 -3.49
N ARG A 88 9.11 -0.15 -2.46
CA ARG A 88 8.66 -0.51 -1.11
C ARG A 88 8.35 0.77 -0.34
N ASN A 89 7.08 1.05 -0.10
CA ASN A 89 6.65 2.24 0.61
C ASN A 89 6.17 1.84 2.00
N VAL A 90 6.71 2.45 3.05
CA VAL A 90 6.17 2.28 4.40
C VAL A 90 4.86 3.06 4.48
N LEU A 91 3.77 2.35 4.71
CA LEU A 91 2.41 2.91 4.76
C LEU A 91 2.03 3.35 6.18
N ASN A 92 2.61 2.71 7.19
CA ASN A 92 2.37 3.02 8.59
C ASN A 92 3.53 2.50 9.43
N THR A 93 3.86 3.22 10.51
CA THR A 93 4.83 2.81 11.52
C THR A 93 4.20 2.99 12.89
N TYR A 94 4.35 1.99 13.76
CA TYR A 94 3.93 2.05 15.14
C TYR A 94 4.91 1.28 16.03
N TYR A 95 4.78 1.47 17.34
CA TYR A 95 5.73 0.96 18.32
C TYR A 95 5.02 0.09 19.33
N ARG A 96 5.69 -0.99 19.75
CA ARG A 96 5.24 -1.86 20.83
C ARG A 96 6.43 -2.29 21.66
N LEU A 97 6.17 -2.80 22.87
CA LEU A 97 7.20 -3.48 23.65
C LEU A 97 7.22 -4.97 23.29
N ASN A 98 8.42 -5.50 23.07
CA ASN A 98 8.62 -6.94 22.89
C ASN A 98 8.63 -7.69 24.24
N ARG A 99 8.91 -9.00 24.21
CA ARG A 99 8.94 -9.83 25.44
C ARG A 99 10.10 -9.48 26.39
N GLN A 100 11.12 -8.81 25.88
CA GLN A 100 12.30 -8.34 26.61
C GLN A 100 12.12 -6.90 27.13
N ASN A 101 10.92 -6.32 26.98
CA ASN A 101 10.63 -4.92 27.27
C ASN A 101 11.51 -3.94 26.50
N GLU A 102 11.80 -4.24 25.23
CA GLU A 102 12.49 -3.33 24.32
C GLU A 102 11.48 -2.77 23.32
N ILE A 103 11.73 -1.53 22.87
CA ILE A 103 10.91 -0.90 21.84
C ILE A 103 11.14 -1.62 20.51
N GLU A 104 10.06 -2.22 20.00
CA GLU A 104 10.00 -2.81 18.68
C GLU A 104 9.26 -1.86 17.73
N THR A 105 9.90 -1.54 16.60
CA THR A 105 9.27 -0.77 15.53
C THR A 105 8.56 -1.73 14.58
N VAL A 106 7.26 -1.52 14.38
CA VAL A 106 6.46 -2.31 13.47
C VAL A 106 6.02 -1.46 12.29
N GLU A 107 6.41 -1.90 11.09
CA GLU A 107 6.12 -1.22 9.84
C GLU A 107 5.14 -2.03 8.98
N SER A 108 4.15 -1.34 8.43
CA SER A 108 3.29 -1.87 7.37
C SER A 108 3.83 -1.39 6.03
N ILE A 109 4.23 -2.32 5.16
CA ILE A 109 4.87 -2.02 3.88
C ILE A 109 3.87 -2.28 2.75
N SER A 110 3.88 -1.42 1.73
CA SER A 110 3.07 -1.60 0.53
C SER A 110 3.44 -2.88 -0.22
N LEU A 111 2.47 -3.44 -0.96
CA LEU A 111 2.77 -4.49 -1.95
C LEU A 111 3.86 -4.04 -2.93
N GLY A 112 4.74 -4.97 -3.28
CA GLY A 112 5.71 -4.80 -4.37
C GLY A 112 5.03 -4.87 -5.74
N LEU A 113 5.81 -5.15 -6.78
CA LEU A 113 5.28 -5.42 -8.12
C LEU A 113 4.31 -6.60 -8.06
N THR A 114 3.05 -6.35 -8.39
CA THR A 114 1.96 -7.33 -8.21
C THR A 114 1.20 -7.53 -9.52
N PRO A 115 1.45 -8.62 -10.26
CA PRO A 115 0.67 -8.97 -11.44
C PRO A 115 -0.69 -9.57 -11.05
N ASN A 116 -1.72 -9.30 -11.84
CA ASN A 116 -3.07 -9.84 -11.68
C ASN A 116 -3.66 -10.18 -13.04
N ILE A 117 -4.41 -11.29 -13.12
CA ILE A 117 -5.12 -11.73 -14.32
C ILE A 117 -6.57 -12.02 -13.93
N SER A 118 -7.51 -11.76 -14.83
CA SER A 118 -8.93 -12.04 -14.62
C SER A 118 -9.58 -12.50 -15.92
N PHE A 119 -10.62 -13.32 -15.78
CA PHE A 119 -11.50 -13.72 -16.87
C PHE A 119 -12.95 -13.68 -16.38
N ARG A 120 -13.83 -13.05 -17.15
CA ARG A 120 -15.25 -12.90 -16.83
C ARG A 120 -16.09 -13.36 -18.01
N VAL A 121 -17.16 -14.09 -17.73
CA VAL A 121 -18.19 -14.47 -18.70
C VAL A 121 -19.52 -13.89 -18.24
N ALA A 122 -20.30 -13.35 -19.17
CA ALA A 122 -21.66 -12.86 -18.98
C ALA A 122 -22.58 -13.51 -20.01
N PHE A 123 -23.71 -14.03 -19.53
CA PHE A 123 -24.70 -14.79 -20.31
C PHE A 123 -26.11 -14.22 -20.09
#